data_AF-R8VXI7-F1
#
_entry.id   AF-R8VXI7-F1
#
_cell.length_a   1.000
_cell.length_b   1.000
_cell.length_c   1.000
_cell.angle_alpha   90.00
_cell.angle_beta   90.00
_cell.angle_gamma   90.00
#
_symmetry.space_group_name_H-M   'P 1'
#
loop_
_entity.id
_entity.type
_entity.pdbx_description
1 polymer ?
#
loop_
_entity_poly.entity_id
_entity_poly.type
_entity_poly.pdbx_seq_one_letter_code
_entity_poly.pdbx_strand_id
1 'polypeptide(L)'
;MNTKLSRNTLIREAAQQKDALKRLSGWLRNAMLLSSCAAVLAWWGLTGTGMRLACGVAGILLAAVSVACAVILGLGIRNGRRNVAHILKAVEQA
;
A
#
# COMPACT_ATOMS: atom_id res chain seq x y z
N MET A 1 17.63 33.30 3.99
CA MET A 1 17.72 32.00 3.28
C MET A 1 16.99 32.16 1.96
N ASN A 2 17.67 31.94 0.82
CA ASN A 2 17.14 32.19 -0.54
C ASN A 2 15.80 31.46 -0.76
N THR A 3 14.68 32.17 -0.78
CA THR A 3 13.31 31.60 -0.90
C THR A 3 13.13 30.73 -2.15
N LYS A 4 13.80 31.07 -3.26
CA LYS A 4 13.81 30.25 -4.49
C LYS A 4 14.47 28.87 -4.32
N LEU A 5 15.53 28.78 -3.52
CA LEU A 5 16.21 27.50 -3.22
C LEU A 5 15.31 26.59 -2.38
N SER A 6 14.53 27.14 -1.45
CA SER A 6 13.56 26.38 -0.65
C SER A 6 12.40 25.84 -1.51
N ARG A 7 11.84 26.66 -2.41
CA ARG A 7 10.75 26.25 -3.31
C ARG A 7 11.15 25.08 -4.22
N ASN A 8 12.32 25.14 -4.84
CA ASN A 8 12.80 24.07 -5.73
C ASN A 8 13.03 22.75 -4.97
N THR A 9 13.53 22.81 -3.73
CA THR A 9 13.69 21.63 -2.88
C THR A 9 12.34 21.00 -2.55
N LEU A 10 11.34 21.79 -2.16
CA LEU A 10 9.99 21.30 -1.85
C LEU A 10 9.32 20.66 -3.07
N ILE A 11 9.46 21.25 -4.26
CA ILE A 11 8.93 20.66 -5.50
C ILE A 11 9.61 19.32 -5.80
N ARG A 12 10.93 19.23 -5.62
CA ARG A 12 11.68 17.98 -5.83
C ARG A 12 11.25 16.90 -4.84
N GLU A 13 11.06 17.24 -3.57
CA GLU A 13 10.57 16.30 -2.56
C GLU A 13 9.15 15.81 -2.87
N ALA A 14 8.25 16.71 -3.29
CA ALA A 14 6.91 16.35 -3.72
C ALA A 14 6.91 15.40 -4.92
N ALA A 15 7.83 15.58 -5.87
CA ALA A 15 8.01 14.67 -7.00
C ALA A 15 8.50 13.29 -6.56
N GLN A 16 9.52 13.23 -5.70
CA GLN A 16 10.02 11.97 -5.14
C GLN A 16 8.94 11.21 -4.36
N GLN A 17 8.14 11.91 -3.56
CA GLN A 17 7.02 11.31 -2.83
C GLN A 17 5.91 10.81 -3.78
N LYS A 18 5.61 11.52 -4.87
CA LYS A 18 4.68 11.03 -5.91
C LYS A 18 5.16 9.72 -6.55
N ASP A 19 6.44 9.60 -6.85
CA ASP A 19 7.01 8.37 -7.41
C ASP A 19 6.93 7.21 -6.41
N ALA A 20 7.22 7.47 -5.12
CA ALA A 20 7.06 6.49 -4.06
C ALA A 20 5.59 6.03 -3.91
N LEU A 21 4.63 6.96 -3.97
CA LEU A 21 3.20 6.65 -3.95
C LEU A 21 2.76 5.79 -5.14
N LYS A 22 3.32 6.02 -6.33
CA LYS A 22 3.05 5.20 -7.51
C LYS A 22 3.54 3.76 -7.31
N ARG A 23 4.75 3.59 -6.75
CA ARG A 23 5.29 2.27 -6.40
C ARG A 23 4.42 1.57 -5.35
N LEU A 24 4.05 2.27 -4.27
CA LEU A 24 3.17 1.73 -3.23
C LEU A 24 1.80 1.32 -3.78
N SER A 25 1.26 2.05 -4.75
CA SER A 25 -0.01 1.68 -5.40
C SER A 25 0.11 0.37 -6.18
N GLY A 26 1.26 0.11 -6.81
CA GLY A 26 1.57 -1.18 -7.42
C GLY A 26 1.65 -2.32 -6.39
N TRP A 27 2.32 -2.08 -5.26
CA TRP A 27 2.38 -3.04 -4.15
C TRP A 27 1.01 -3.33 -3.54
N LEU A 28 0.17 -2.32 -3.36
CA LEU A 28 -1.19 -2.49 -2.88
C LEU A 28 -2.01 -3.38 -3.82
N ARG A 29 -1.92 -3.15 -5.13
CA ARG A 29 -2.58 -3.99 -6.14
C ARG A 29 -2.13 -5.45 -6.03
N ASN A 30 -0.83 -5.69 -5.92
CA ASN A 30 -0.28 -7.05 -5.79
C ASN A 30 -0.75 -7.71 -4.48
N ALA A 31 -0.78 -6.97 -3.37
CA ALA A 31 -1.29 -7.47 -2.08
C ALA A 31 -2.78 -7.85 -2.16
N MET A 32 -3.59 -7.05 -2.85
CA MET A 32 -5.01 -7.38 -3.07
C MET A 32 -5.18 -8.63 -3.93
N LEU A 33 -4.41 -8.78 -5.02
CA LEU A 33 -4.44 -9.98 -5.86
C LEU A 33 -4.03 -11.24 -5.07
N LEU A 34 -2.94 -11.15 -4.29
CA LEU A 34 -2.49 -12.24 -3.45
C LEU A 34 -3.56 -12.61 -2.40
N SER A 35 -4.18 -11.60 -1.78
CA SER A 35 -5.28 -11.80 -0.83
C SER A 35 -6.46 -12.55 -1.46
N SER A 36 -6.84 -12.22 -2.69
CA SER A 36 -7.92 -12.90 -3.40
C SER A 36 -7.57 -14.37 -3.69
N CYS A 37 -6.35 -14.65 -4.15
CA CYS A 37 -5.89 -16.02 -4.36
C CYS A 37 -5.84 -16.82 -3.06
N ALA A 38 -5.34 -16.22 -1.97
CA ALA A 38 -5.30 -16.83 -0.65
C ALA A 38 -6.71 -17.14 -0.13
N ALA A 39 -7.70 -16.27 -0.36
CA ALA A 39 -9.08 -16.51 0.01
C ALA A 39 -9.70 -17.71 -0.73
N VAL A 40 -9.41 -17.85 -2.04
CA VAL A 40 -9.85 -19.02 -2.83
C VAL A 40 -9.21 -20.31 -2.32
N LEU A 41 -7.91 -20.29 -2.02
CA LEU A 41 -7.19 -21.44 -1.45
C LEU A 41 -7.73 -21.80 -0.06
N ALA A 42 -8.03 -20.81 0.77
CA ALA A 42 -8.65 -21.01 2.08
C ALA A 42 -10.02 -21.72 1.93
N TRP A 43 -10.90 -21.20 1.07
CA TRP A 43 -12.19 -21.81 0.79
C TRP A 43 -12.07 -23.26 0.31
N TRP A 44 -11.20 -23.50 -0.69
CA TRP A 44 -10.99 -24.84 -1.24
C TRP A 44 -10.40 -25.83 -0.21
N GLY A 45 -9.50 -25.36 0.66
CA GLY A 45 -8.91 -26.18 1.71
C GLY A 45 -9.90 -26.50 2.83
N LEU A 46 -10.69 -25.53 3.26
CA LEU A 46 -11.70 -25.69 4.33
C LEU A 46 -12.84 -26.66 3.96
N THR A 47 -13.11 -26.85 2.67
CA THR A 47 -14.10 -27.83 2.20
C THR A 47 -13.58 -29.27 2.15
N GLY A 48 -12.29 -29.49 2.44
CA GLY A 48 -11.67 -30.82 2.49
C GLY A 48 -11.37 -31.29 3.91
N THR A 49 -10.92 -32.54 4.04
CA THR A 49 -10.46 -33.14 5.30
C THR A 49 -8.96 -33.45 5.25
N GLY A 50 -8.36 -33.74 6.40
CA GLY A 50 -6.94 -34.08 6.51
C GLY A 50 -6.02 -32.99 5.98
N MET A 51 -5.15 -33.34 5.02
CA MET A 51 -4.16 -32.41 4.46
C MET A 51 -4.78 -31.18 3.79
N ARG A 52 -5.97 -31.31 3.19
CA ARG A 52 -6.67 -30.15 2.58
C ARG A 52 -7.12 -29.14 3.63
N LEU A 53 -7.60 -29.61 4.79
CA LEU A 53 -7.99 -28.73 5.89
C LEU A 53 -6.80 -27.95 6.45
N ALA A 54 -5.64 -28.61 6.60
CA ALA A 54 -4.40 -27.95 7.00
C ALA A 54 -3.98 -26.86 6.00
N CYS A 55 -4.07 -27.13 4.70
CA CYS A 55 -3.85 -26.11 3.66
C CYS A 55 -4.89 -24.97 3.73
N GLY A 56 -6.15 -25.27 4.08
CA GLY A 56 -7.20 -24.28 4.28
C GLY A 56 -6.88 -23.31 5.41
N VAL A 57 -6.45 -23.83 6.57
CA VAL A 57 -6.02 -23.03 7.72
C VAL A 57 -4.83 -22.16 7.37
N ALA A 58 -3.82 -22.70 6.67
CA ALA A 58 -2.69 -21.93 6.18
C ALA A 58 -3.12 -20.81 5.21
N GLY A 59 -4.10 -21.10 4.34
CA GLY A 59 -4.70 -20.14 3.43
C GLY A 59 -5.38 -18.97 4.15
N ILE A 60 -6.08 -19.23 5.26
CA ILE A 60 -6.69 -18.17 6.08
C ILE A 60 -5.62 -17.26 6.68
N LEU A 61 -4.54 -17.84 7.23
CA LEU A 61 -3.44 -17.06 7.80
C LEU A 61 -2.79 -16.17 6.73
N LEU A 62 -2.55 -16.72 5.54
CA LEU A 62 -2.00 -15.97 4.41
C LEU A 62 -2.94 -14.84 3.97
N ALA A 63 -4.24 -15.09 3.89
CA ALA A 63 -5.24 -14.09 3.56
C ALA A 63 -5.27 -12.96 4.60
N ALA A 64 -5.27 -13.30 5.89
CA ALA A 64 -5.26 -12.32 6.97
C ALA A 64 -4.03 -11.40 6.92
N VAL A 65 -2.82 -11.97 6.73
CA VAL A 65 -1.59 -11.19 6.57
C VAL A 65 -1.63 -10.31 5.32
N SER A 66 -2.15 -10.83 4.21
CA SER A 66 -2.25 -10.07 2.95
C SER A 66 -3.21 -8.88 3.08
N VAL A 67 -4.34 -9.07 3.75
CA VAL A 67 -5.30 -7.99 4.05
C VAL A 67 -4.66 -6.94 4.95
N ALA A 68 -3.97 -7.35 6.02
CA ALA A 68 -3.29 -6.42 6.91
C ALA A 68 -2.24 -5.58 6.16
N CYS A 69 -1.44 -6.21 5.30
CA CYS A 69 -0.50 -5.51 4.41
C CYS A 69 -1.22 -4.51 3.49
N ALA A 70 -2.33 -4.91 2.87
CA ALA A 70 -3.11 -4.02 2.01
C ALA A 70 -3.66 -2.80 2.79
N VAL A 71 -4.12 -2.99 4.02
CA VAL A 71 -4.57 -1.90 4.90
C VAL A 71 -3.42 -0.92 5.20
N ILE A 72 -2.25 -1.42 5.61
CA ILE A 72 -1.09 -0.59 5.91
C ILE A 72 -0.65 0.21 4.68
N LEU A 73 -0.54 -0.45 3.52
CA LEU A 73 -0.19 0.20 2.25
C LEU A 73 -1.24 1.26 1.85
N GLY A 74 -2.53 0.95 2.00
CA GLY A 74 -3.62 1.88 1.74
C GLY A 74 -3.57 3.14 2.62
N LEU A 75 -3.31 2.96 3.92
CA LEU A 75 -3.11 4.07 4.85
C LEU A 75 -1.87 4.90 4.50
N GLY A 76 -0.75 4.25 4.19
CA GLY A 76 0.48 4.91 3.75
C GLY A 76 0.27 5.76 2.49
N ILE A 77 -0.45 5.23 1.50
CA ILE A 77 -0.78 5.96 0.27
C ILE A 77 -1.69 7.17 0.56
N ARG A 78 -2.69 7.01 1.45
CA ARG A 78 -3.59 8.11 1.83
C ARG A 78 -2.85 9.22 2.55
N ASN A 79 -1.99 8.88 3.49
CA ASN A 79 -1.20 9.83 4.26
C ASN A 79 -0.12 10.51 3.40
N GLY A 80 0.58 9.76 2.56
CA GLY A 80 1.57 10.34 1.64
C GLY A 80 0.95 11.29 0.62
N ARG A 81 -0.25 10.99 0.10
CA ARG A 81 -0.98 11.93 -0.78
C ARG A 81 -1.33 13.24 -0.08
N ARG A 82 -1.72 13.18 1.19
CA ARG A 82 -1.95 14.39 2.01
C ARG A 82 -0.65 15.16 2.20
N ASN A 83 0.46 14.49 2.51
CA ASN A 83 1.76 15.13 2.71
C ASN A 83 2.23 15.88 1.45
N VAL A 84 2.13 15.25 0.27
CA VAL A 84 2.43 15.91 -1.01
C VAL A 84 1.54 17.14 -1.23
N ALA A 85 0.25 17.06 -0.90
CA ALA A 85 -0.66 18.20 -1.04
C ALA A 85 -0.28 19.36 -0.10
N HIS A 86 0.16 19.07 1.13
CA HIS A 86 0.65 20.10 2.05
C HIS A 86 1.92 20.78 1.53
N ILE A 87 2.86 20.01 1.00
CA ILE A 87 4.11 20.56 0.40
C ILE A 87 3.79 21.48 -0.79
N LEU A 88 2.89 21.05 -1.68
CA LEU A 88 2.49 21.85 -2.84
C LEU A 88 1.79 23.16 -2.43
N LYS A 89 0.92 23.12 -1.41
CA LYS A 89 0.29 24.33 -0.87
C LYS A 89 1.32 25.28 -0.24
N ALA A 90 2.30 24.75 0.49
CA ALA A 90 3.37 25.55 1.07
C ALA A 90 4.22 26.25 -0.02
N VAL A 91 4.42 25.58 -1.17
CA VAL A 91 5.09 26.16 -2.35
C VAL A 91 4.27 27.26 -3.01
N GLU A 92 2.95 27.11 -3.08
CA GLU A 92 2.04 28.10 -3.69
C GLU A 92 1.95 29.39 -2.84
N GLN A 93 2.04 29.25 -1.52
CA GLN A 93 1.97 30.35 -0.56
C GLN A 93 3.31 31.07 -0.29
N ALA A 94 4.43 30.53 -0.76
CA ALA A 94 5.80 31.05 -0.54
C ALA A 94 6.37 31.73 -1.79
#